data_AF-A0A438I6M4-F1
#
_entry.id   AF-A0A438I6M4-F1
#
_cell.length_a   1.000
_cell.length_b   1.000
_cell.length_c   1.000
_cell.angle_alpha   90.00
_cell.angle_beta   90.00
_cell.angle_gamma   90.00
#
_symmetry.space_group_name_H-M   'P 1'
#
loop_
_entity.id
_entity.type
_entity.pdbx_description
1 polymer ?
#
loop_
_entity_poly.entity_id
_entity_poly.type
_entity_poly.pdbx_seq_one_letter_code
_entity_poly.pdbx_strand_id
1 'polypeptide(L)'
;MVSQNLTDVDVIALVSDEIFQPKVFWKLGDLQVTCGTLGLSTATVKLIDADGQKHVACSVGTGPVDSAYKAIDLLVKEQVTLLEYGLNAVTEGIDAIATTRVLIRGEKNHTLTNALTGETVHRTFSGTGAGMDIVVSSVRAYISALNKMLGFKDQSKPKVSADRSQDSV
;
A
#
# COMPACT_ATOMS: atom_id res chain seq x y z
N MET A 1 -37.81 -2.50 -25.38
CA MET A 1 -37.36 -3.37 -24.27
C MET A 1 -36.48 -4.45 -24.89
N VAL A 2 -35.16 -4.27 -24.84
CA VAL A 2 -34.19 -5.21 -25.45
C VAL A 2 -33.59 -6.03 -24.31
N SER A 3 -33.98 -7.30 -24.21
CA SER A 3 -33.30 -8.29 -23.36
C SER A 3 -31.94 -8.57 -23.98
N GLN A 4 -30.89 -7.98 -23.40
CA GLN A 4 -29.52 -8.41 -23.64
C GLN A 4 -29.31 -9.67 -22.79
N ASN A 5 -29.13 -10.80 -23.48
CA ASN A 5 -28.68 -12.04 -22.90
C ASN A 5 -27.32 -11.81 -22.23
N LEU A 6 -27.32 -11.67 -20.91
CA LEU A 6 -26.14 -11.86 -20.09
C LEU A 6 -25.78 -13.35 -20.20
N THR A 7 -24.90 -13.67 -21.14
CA THR A 7 -24.19 -14.94 -21.17
C THR A 7 -23.49 -15.13 -19.83
N ASP A 8 -23.70 -16.28 -19.21
CA ASP A 8 -23.15 -16.75 -17.91
C ASP A 8 -21.61 -16.75 -17.80
N VAL A 9 -20.90 -16.17 -18.78
CA VAL A 9 -19.43 -16.04 -18.83
C VAL A 9 -18.92 -14.82 -18.04
N ASP A 10 -19.79 -13.85 -17.72
CA ASP A 10 -19.38 -12.70 -16.90
C ASP A 10 -19.55 -12.93 -15.38
N VAL A 11 -20.09 -14.07 -14.96
CA VAL A 11 -20.35 -14.39 -13.53
C VAL A 11 -19.17 -15.11 -12.86
N ILE A 12 -18.13 -15.51 -13.58
CA ILE A 12 -16.99 -16.26 -13.00
C ILE A 12 -15.84 -15.34 -12.52
N ALA A 13 -15.88 -14.03 -12.77
CA ALA A 13 -14.88 -13.09 -12.26
C ALA A 13 -15.16 -12.55 -10.83
N LEU A 14 -16.19 -13.06 -10.14
CA LEU A 14 -16.66 -12.52 -8.86
C LEU A 14 -16.57 -13.49 -7.67
N VAL A 15 -16.05 -14.71 -7.85
CA VAL A 15 -15.94 -15.69 -6.75
C VAL A 15 -14.58 -16.38 -6.78
N SER A 16 -13.56 -15.68 -6.29
CA SER A 16 -12.35 -16.30 -5.71
C SER A 16 -11.70 -15.40 -4.64
N ASP A 17 -12.43 -14.42 -4.10
CA ASP A 17 -11.90 -13.49 -3.08
C ASP A 17 -12.37 -13.83 -1.65
N GLU A 18 -13.17 -14.90 -1.49
CA GLU A 18 -13.46 -15.46 -0.18
C GLU A 18 -12.28 -16.31 0.30
N ILE A 19 -11.63 -15.81 1.37
CA ILE A 19 -10.53 -16.42 2.14
C ILE A 19 -9.11 -16.18 1.57
N PHE A 20 -8.78 -14.94 1.22
CA PHE A 20 -7.38 -14.50 1.33
C PHE A 20 -7.33 -13.19 2.11
N GLN A 21 -7.16 -13.27 3.43
CA GLN A 21 -6.76 -12.07 4.17
C GLN A 21 -5.36 -11.68 3.68
N PRO A 22 -5.19 -10.53 3.01
CA PRO A 22 -3.86 -10.14 2.54
C PRO A 22 -2.95 -10.03 3.76
N LYS A 23 -1.82 -10.74 3.71
CA LYS A 23 -0.78 -10.68 4.75
C LYS A 23 -0.45 -9.23 5.03
N VAL A 24 -0.68 -8.79 6.27
CA VAL A 24 -0.41 -7.42 6.70
C VAL A 24 1.04 -7.33 7.14
N PHE A 25 1.88 -6.66 6.37
CA PHE A 25 3.31 -6.51 6.68
C PHE A 25 3.55 -5.39 7.68
N TRP A 26 2.81 -4.30 7.55
CA TRP A 26 2.92 -3.12 8.40
C TRP A 26 1.55 -2.64 8.85
N LYS A 27 1.45 -2.29 10.13
CA LYS A 27 0.30 -1.59 10.72
C LYS A 27 0.76 -0.26 11.29
N LEU A 28 -0.06 0.77 11.15
CA LEU A 28 0.17 2.04 11.84
C LEU A 28 -0.08 1.83 13.34
N GLY A 29 0.96 2.05 14.15
CA GLY A 29 0.84 2.05 15.61
C GLY A 29 0.56 3.44 16.15
N ASP A 30 1.33 4.44 15.70
CA ASP A 30 1.27 5.81 16.23
C ASP A 30 1.77 6.81 15.19
N LEU A 31 1.25 8.03 15.24
CA LEU A 31 1.61 9.12 14.34
C LEU A 31 1.54 10.44 15.11
N GLN A 32 2.69 11.12 15.19
CA GLN A 32 2.76 12.50 15.66
C GLN A 32 3.32 13.36 14.54
N VAL A 33 2.65 14.48 14.25
CA VAL A 33 3.11 15.44 13.26
C VAL A 33 3.12 16.84 13.88
N THR A 34 4.19 17.55 13.63
CA THR A 34 4.34 18.96 13.99
C THR A 34 4.67 19.72 12.73
N CYS A 35 3.76 20.59 12.31
CA CYS A 35 3.91 21.40 11.12
C CYS A 35 3.71 22.87 11.44
N GLY A 36 4.41 23.72 10.70
CA GLY A 36 4.29 25.17 10.74
C GLY A 36 4.53 25.75 9.35
N THR A 37 4.59 27.07 9.26
CA THR A 37 5.04 27.74 8.04
C THR A 37 6.54 27.48 7.80
N LEU A 38 7.04 27.73 6.59
CA LEU A 38 8.46 27.58 6.20
C LEU A 38 8.98 26.15 5.93
N GLY A 39 8.09 25.16 5.75
CA GLY A 39 8.48 23.82 5.26
C GLY A 39 9.29 22.96 6.25
N LEU A 40 9.18 23.25 7.55
CA LEU A 40 9.82 22.50 8.64
C LEU A 40 8.85 21.50 9.28
N SER A 41 8.07 20.78 8.47
CA SER A 41 7.16 19.76 9.00
C SER A 41 7.95 18.54 9.46
N THR A 42 7.72 18.10 10.69
CA THR A 42 8.35 16.92 11.27
C THR A 42 7.29 15.90 11.61
N ALA A 43 7.49 14.64 11.21
CA ALA A 43 6.64 13.53 11.61
C ALA A 43 7.45 12.47 12.35
N THR A 44 6.89 11.93 13.42
CA THR A 44 7.35 10.72 14.09
C THR A 44 6.31 9.64 13.87
N VAL A 45 6.73 8.52 13.29
CA VAL A 45 5.85 7.41 12.92
C VAL A 45 6.29 6.15 13.67
N LYS A 46 5.32 5.44 14.25
CA LYS A 46 5.49 4.11 14.81
C LYS A 46 4.74 3.11 13.93
N LEU A 47 5.47 2.15 13.35
CA LEU A 47 4.89 1.02 12.65
C LEU A 47 5.04 -0.26 13.48
N ILE A 48 4.10 -1.17 13.31
CA ILE A 48 4.14 -2.52 13.88
C ILE A 48 4.32 -3.49 12.70
N ASP A 49 5.36 -4.30 12.73
CA ASP A 49 5.61 -5.30 11.69
C ASP A 49 4.71 -6.54 11.84
N ALA A 50 4.85 -7.50 10.91
CA ALA A 50 4.09 -8.74 10.91
C ALA A 50 4.35 -9.62 12.16
N ASP A 51 5.52 -9.47 12.79
CA ASP A 51 5.91 -10.20 14.01
C ASP A 51 5.44 -9.48 15.29
N GLY A 52 4.80 -8.31 15.15
CA GLY A 52 4.33 -7.49 16.26
C GLY A 52 5.39 -6.56 16.87
N GLN A 53 6.60 -6.48 16.30
CA GLN A 53 7.64 -5.58 16.78
C GLN A 53 7.35 -4.15 16.38
N LYS A 54 7.68 -3.22 17.28
CA LYS A 54 7.43 -1.79 17.11
C LYS A 54 8.69 -1.11 16.58
N HIS A 55 8.53 -0.39 15.48
CA HIS A 55 9.60 0.36 14.82
C HIS A 55 9.22 1.84 14.80
N VAL A 56 10.17 2.72 15.13
CA VAL A 56 9.94 4.17 15.20
C VAL A 56 10.99 4.89 14.37
N ALA A 57 10.53 5.83 13.55
CA ALA A 57 11.40 6.76 12.83
C ALA A 57 10.78 8.15 12.82
N CYS A 58 11.62 9.16 12.60
CA CYS A 58 11.18 10.51 12.34
C CYS A 58 11.84 11.06 11.07
N SER A 59 11.16 12.00 10.41
CA SER A 59 11.68 12.70 9.25
C SER A 59 11.13 14.11 9.18
N VAL A 60 11.90 14.99 8.55
CA VAL A 60 11.48 16.33 8.14
C VAL A 60 11.04 16.29 6.68
N GLY A 61 10.03 17.08 6.34
CA GLY A 61 9.47 17.20 5.01
C GLY A 61 8.87 18.57 4.76
N THR A 62 8.50 18.84 3.51
CA THR A 62 7.92 20.11 3.07
C THR A 62 6.50 20.31 3.59
N GLY A 63 5.84 19.24 4.05
CA GLY A 63 4.52 19.26 4.65
C GLY A 63 4.23 18.01 5.47
N PRO A 64 3.08 17.95 6.17
CA PRO A 64 2.77 16.90 7.14
C PRO A 64 2.73 15.49 6.52
N VAL A 65 2.15 15.38 5.32
CA VAL A 65 2.09 14.11 4.57
C VAL A 65 3.49 13.70 4.09
N ASP A 66 4.26 14.63 3.53
CA ASP A 66 5.63 14.36 3.04
C ASP A 66 6.55 13.88 4.16
N SER A 67 6.55 14.56 5.31
CA SER A 67 7.34 14.15 6.47
C SER A 67 6.95 12.77 6.99
N ALA A 68 5.64 12.46 6.98
CA ALA A 68 5.15 11.15 7.44
C ALA A 68 5.54 10.03 6.47
N TYR A 69 5.43 10.25 5.16
CA TYR A 69 5.81 9.25 4.15
C TYR A 69 7.31 8.96 4.19
N LYS A 70 8.15 9.99 4.29
CA LYS A 70 9.60 9.80 4.46
C LYS A 70 9.96 9.01 5.71
N ALA A 71 9.29 9.29 6.84
CA ALA A 71 9.50 8.51 8.06
C ALA A 71 9.10 7.04 7.88
N ILE A 72 8.01 6.76 7.15
CA ILE A 72 7.59 5.39 6.78
C ILE A 72 8.62 4.73 5.87
N ASP A 73 9.14 5.44 4.87
CA ASP A 73 10.13 4.90 3.93
C ASP A 73 11.43 4.48 4.64
N LEU A 74 11.85 5.22 5.68
CA LEU A 74 12.99 4.85 6.53
C LEU A 74 12.78 3.53 7.29
N LEU A 75 11.53 3.22 7.65
CA LEU A 75 11.15 1.99 8.35
C LEU A 75 10.98 0.81 7.40
N VAL A 76 10.25 1.02 6.30
CA VAL A 76 9.89 -0.02 5.34
C VAL A 76 11.07 -0.39 4.44
N LYS A 77 11.97 0.56 4.16
CA LYS A 77 13.20 0.37 3.37
C LYS A 77 12.97 -0.20 1.97
N GLU A 78 11.83 0.12 1.37
CA GLU A 78 11.53 -0.17 -0.03
C GLU A 78 11.67 1.09 -0.89
N GLN A 79 12.07 0.91 -2.14
CA GLN A 79 12.20 2.00 -3.10
C GLN A 79 10.88 2.15 -3.85
N VAL A 80 10.18 3.24 -3.54
CA VAL A 80 8.80 3.47 -3.99
C VAL A 80 8.68 4.89 -4.53
N THR A 81 7.98 5.02 -5.65
CA THR A 81 7.58 6.30 -6.22
C THR A 81 6.07 6.47 -6.05
N LEU A 82 5.66 7.62 -5.49
CA LEU A 82 4.26 8.04 -5.45
C LEU A 82 3.87 8.60 -6.82
N LEU A 83 2.90 7.95 -7.48
CA LEU A 83 2.41 8.33 -8.80
C LEU A 83 1.17 9.21 -8.73
N GLU A 84 0.23 8.87 -7.85
CA GLU A 84 -1.01 9.62 -7.66
C GLU A 84 -1.30 9.81 -6.19
N TYR A 85 -1.81 10.99 -5.86
CA TYR A 85 -2.36 11.34 -4.57
C TYR A 85 -3.69 12.07 -4.80
N GLY A 86 -4.77 11.54 -4.23
CA GLY A 86 -6.10 12.13 -4.30
C GLY A 86 -6.74 12.19 -2.93
N LEU A 87 -7.39 13.30 -2.63
CA LEU A 87 -8.09 13.54 -1.37
C LEU A 87 -9.52 13.99 -1.69
N ASN A 88 -10.50 13.27 -1.15
CA ASN A 88 -11.92 13.63 -1.26
C ASN A 88 -12.53 13.75 0.13
N ALA A 89 -13.32 14.80 0.36
CA ALA A 89 -14.20 14.88 1.52
C ALA A 89 -15.48 14.07 1.22
N VAL A 90 -15.86 13.19 2.14
CA VAL A 90 -17.08 12.37 2.01
C VAL A 90 -18.30 13.07 2.58
N THR A 91 -18.09 13.84 3.65
CA THR A 91 -19.13 14.58 4.37
C THR A 91 -18.79 16.06 4.45
N GLU A 92 -19.80 16.89 4.70
CA GLU A 92 -19.64 18.33 4.89
C GLU A 92 -19.44 18.68 6.37
N GLY A 93 -18.85 19.83 6.64
CA GLY A 93 -18.62 20.34 8.00
C GLY A 93 -17.19 20.14 8.51
N ILE A 94 -16.91 20.66 9.71
CA ILE A 94 -15.58 20.57 10.34
C ILE A 94 -15.20 19.13 10.73
N ASP A 95 -16.20 18.27 10.89
CA ASP A 95 -16.05 16.85 11.21
C ASP A 95 -16.07 15.99 9.93
N ALA A 96 -15.75 16.59 8.78
CA ALA A 96 -15.73 15.90 7.51
C ALA A 96 -14.75 14.71 7.52
N ILE A 97 -15.21 13.56 7.05
CA ILE A 97 -14.33 12.40 6.85
C ILE A 97 -13.58 12.61 5.53
N ALA A 98 -12.25 12.69 5.62
CA ALA A 98 -11.36 12.72 4.48
C ALA A 98 -11.03 11.30 4.02
N THR A 99 -11.26 11.01 2.74
CA THR A 99 -10.82 9.78 2.08
C THR A 99 -9.61 10.10 1.20
N THR A 100 -8.48 9.45 1.49
CA THR A 100 -7.28 9.55 0.66
C THR A 100 -7.15 8.31 -0.21
N ARG A 101 -6.82 8.51 -1.48
CA ARG A 101 -6.36 7.46 -2.41
C ARG A 101 -4.92 7.77 -2.82
N VAL A 102 -4.09 6.74 -2.82
CA VAL A 102 -2.71 6.81 -3.32
C VAL A 102 -2.47 5.73 -4.36
N LEU A 103 -1.60 6.03 -5.33
CA LEU A 103 -1.05 5.06 -6.26
C LEU A 103 0.47 5.12 -6.19
N ILE A 104 1.10 3.97 -5.97
CA ILE A 104 2.55 3.86 -5.87
C ILE A 104 3.09 2.88 -6.92
N ARG A 105 4.38 3.00 -7.20
CA ARG A 105 5.14 2.05 -8.02
C ARG A 105 6.43 1.71 -7.30
N GLY A 106 6.73 0.41 -7.19
CA GLY A 106 8.04 -0.03 -6.70
C GLY A 106 9.09 0.02 -7.82
N GLU A 107 10.30 0.45 -7.50
CA GLU A 107 11.37 0.69 -8.49
C GLU A 107 12.14 -0.58 -8.89
N LYS A 108 12.02 -1.69 -8.13
CA LYS A 108 12.74 -2.95 -8.39
C LYS A 108 11.80 -4.09 -8.75
N ASN A 109 12.02 -4.75 -9.89
CA ASN A 109 11.45 -6.05 -10.27
C ASN A 109 9.92 -6.22 -10.10
N HIS A 110 9.15 -5.17 -10.37
CA HIS A 110 7.69 -5.24 -10.42
C HIS A 110 7.17 -5.06 -11.84
N THR A 111 7.86 -5.60 -12.83
CA THR A 111 7.45 -5.49 -14.23
C THR A 111 6.56 -6.65 -14.62
N LEU A 112 5.43 -6.35 -15.26
CA LEU A 112 4.58 -7.32 -15.94
C LEU A 112 4.82 -7.17 -17.43
N THR A 113 5.13 -8.27 -18.11
CA THR A 113 5.15 -8.30 -19.57
C THR A 113 3.74 -8.59 -20.04
N ASN A 114 3.15 -7.67 -20.79
CA ASN A 114 1.86 -7.86 -21.44
C ASN A 114 2.00 -9.01 -22.45
N ALA A 115 1.26 -10.10 -22.25
CA ALA A 115 1.35 -11.29 -23.09
C ALA A 115 0.91 -11.05 -24.55
N LEU A 116 0.14 -10.00 -24.80
CA LEU A 116 -0.37 -9.64 -26.14
C LEU A 116 0.53 -8.64 -26.86
N THR A 117 1.10 -7.67 -26.14
CA THR A 117 1.92 -6.60 -26.76
C THR A 117 3.42 -6.78 -26.56
N GLY A 118 3.85 -7.69 -25.67
CA GLY A 118 5.25 -7.84 -25.28
C GLY A 118 5.79 -6.68 -24.43
N GLU A 119 4.97 -5.66 -24.13
CA GLU A 119 5.41 -4.49 -23.39
C GLU A 119 5.60 -4.80 -21.92
N THR A 120 6.72 -4.33 -21.40
CA THR A 120 7.07 -4.48 -19.98
C THR A 120 6.56 -3.25 -19.24
N VAL A 121 5.50 -3.42 -18.43
CA VAL A 121 4.87 -2.35 -17.66
C VAL A 121 5.22 -2.51 -16.19
N HIS A 122 5.63 -1.43 -15.53
CA HIS A 122 5.81 -1.42 -14.09
C HIS A 122 4.45 -1.50 -13.38
N ARG A 123 4.28 -2.49 -12.52
CA ARG A 123 3.09 -2.71 -11.72
C ARG A 123 2.95 -1.60 -10.69
N THR A 124 1.75 -1.07 -10.62
CA THR A 124 1.35 -0.05 -9.65
C THR A 124 0.46 -0.68 -8.57
N PHE A 125 0.47 -0.08 -7.39
CA PHE A 125 -0.29 -0.54 -6.24
C PHE A 125 -1.07 0.62 -5.66
N SER A 126 -2.38 0.44 -5.48
CA SER A 126 -3.25 1.47 -4.94
C SER A 126 -3.60 1.22 -3.48
N GLY A 127 -3.73 2.28 -2.71
CA GLY A 127 -4.13 2.23 -1.32
C GLY A 127 -5.17 3.30 -1.01
N THR A 128 -6.01 3.02 -0.03
CA THR A 128 -7.04 3.95 0.45
C THR A 128 -6.97 4.07 1.95
N GLY A 129 -7.34 5.25 2.45
CA GLY A 129 -7.46 5.55 3.86
C GLY A 129 -8.65 6.48 4.09
N ALA A 130 -9.21 6.41 5.30
CA ALA A 130 -10.29 7.28 5.72
C ALA A 130 -10.08 7.72 7.17
N GLY A 131 -10.46 8.96 7.47
CA GLY A 131 -10.42 9.53 8.82
C GLY A 131 -10.73 11.02 8.82
N MET A 132 -11.01 11.58 9.99
CA MET A 132 -11.18 13.04 10.15
C MET A 132 -9.85 13.78 10.01
N ASP A 133 -8.74 13.14 10.41
CA ASP A 133 -7.39 13.67 10.21
C ASP A 133 -6.86 13.28 8.81
N ILE A 134 -6.59 14.30 7.99
CA ILE A 134 -6.09 14.14 6.62
C ILE A 134 -4.76 13.40 6.59
N VAL A 135 -3.85 13.69 7.54
CA VAL A 135 -2.51 13.09 7.57
C VAL A 135 -2.61 11.61 7.94
N VAL A 136 -3.43 11.28 8.93
CA VAL A 136 -3.71 9.88 9.31
C VAL A 136 -4.36 9.13 8.14
N SER A 137 -5.34 9.74 7.47
CA SER A 137 -6.00 9.15 6.29
C SER A 137 -4.98 8.85 5.18
N SER A 138 -4.09 9.80 4.90
CA SER A 138 -3.03 9.65 3.91
C SER A 138 -1.99 8.59 4.28
N VAL A 139 -1.54 8.56 5.54
CA VAL A 139 -0.62 7.52 6.03
C VAL A 139 -1.23 6.13 5.91
N ARG A 140 -2.51 5.98 6.25
CA ARG A 140 -3.24 4.70 6.10
C ARG A 140 -3.31 4.27 4.63
N ALA A 141 -3.61 5.21 3.73
CA ALA A 141 -3.63 4.93 2.31
C ALA A 141 -2.26 4.45 1.80
N TYR A 142 -1.18 5.11 2.23
CA TYR A 142 0.19 4.73 1.86
C TYR A 142 0.60 3.35 2.37
N ILE A 143 0.37 3.06 3.66
CA ILE A 143 0.62 1.74 4.24
C ILE A 143 -0.20 0.65 3.53
N SER A 144 -1.45 0.94 3.17
CA SER A 144 -2.31 0.02 2.41
C SER A 144 -1.70 -0.33 1.04
N ALA A 145 -1.20 0.68 0.32
CA ALA A 145 -0.53 0.47 -0.97
C ALA A 145 0.78 -0.32 -0.82
N LEU A 146 1.60 0.02 0.20
CA LEU A 146 2.84 -0.69 0.51
C LEU A 146 2.60 -2.15 0.88
N ASN A 147 1.59 -2.46 1.69
CA ASN A 147 1.24 -3.83 2.05
C ASN A 147 0.86 -4.67 0.82
N LYS A 148 0.12 -4.09 -0.13
CA LYS A 148 -0.21 -4.79 -1.39
C LYS A 148 1.04 -5.04 -2.25
N MET A 149 1.93 -4.06 -2.33
CA MET A 149 3.22 -4.21 -3.04
C MET A 149 4.08 -5.31 -2.40
N LEU A 150 4.22 -5.30 -1.07
CA LEU A 150 4.98 -6.29 -0.32
C LEU A 150 4.38 -7.69 -0.42
N GLY A 151 3.05 -7.80 -0.36
CA GLY A 151 2.34 -9.07 -0.56
C GLY A 151 2.59 -9.66 -1.95
N PHE A 152 2.59 -8.83 -2.99
CA PHE A 152 2.95 -9.28 -4.32
C PHE A 152 4.43 -9.72 -4.41
N LYS A 153 5.35 -8.96 -3.81
CA LYS A 153 6.77 -9.29 -3.75
C LYS A 153 7.01 -10.64 -3.07
N ASP A 154 6.30 -10.92 -1.97
CA ASP A 154 6.38 -12.17 -1.21
C ASP A 154 5.90 -13.37 -2.03
N GLN A 155 4.84 -13.21 -2.83
CA GLN A 155 4.31 -14.25 -3.73
C GLN A 155 5.19 -14.50 -4.96
N SER A 156 5.87 -13.47 -5.46
CA SER A 156 6.78 -13.57 -6.62
C SER A 156 8.13 -14.22 -6.32
N LYS A 157 8.48 -14.40 -5.03
CA LYS A 157 9.68 -15.16 -4.68
C LYS A 157 9.44 -16.63 -5.03
N PRO A 158 10.34 -17.29 -5.80
CA PRO A 158 10.21 -18.72 -6.01
C PRO A 158 10.23 -19.40 -4.65
N LYS A 159 9.16 -20.17 -4.34
CA LYS A 159 9.19 -21.12 -3.23
C LYS A 159 10.35 -22.05 -3.52
N VAL A 160 11.46 -21.92 -2.80
CA VAL A 160 12.51 -22.92 -2.82
C VAL A 160 11.85 -24.21 -2.34
N SER A 161 11.55 -25.10 -3.28
CA SER A 161 11.16 -26.47 -3.00
C SER A 161 12.33 -27.12 -2.28
N ALA A 162 12.28 -27.19 -0.96
CA ALA A 162 13.04 -28.17 -0.22
C ALA A 162 12.42 -29.54 -0.57
N ASP A 163 12.96 -30.20 -1.60
CA ASP A 163 12.72 -31.63 -1.80
C ASP A 163 14.04 -32.39 -1.99
N ARG A 164 14.30 -33.22 -0.97
CA ARG A 164 14.96 -34.53 -0.92
C ARG A 164 16.34 -34.74 -1.57
N SER A 165 17.29 -35.14 -0.71
CA SER A 165 17.85 -36.51 -0.65
C SER A 165 19.05 -36.50 0.32
N GLN A 166 19.04 -37.28 1.39
CA GLN A 166 19.80 -38.54 1.62
C GLN A 166 19.71 -38.76 3.17
N ASP A 167 19.52 -39.94 3.75
CA ASP A 167 20.19 -41.20 3.46
C ASP A 167 19.28 -42.40 3.71
N SER A 168 19.33 -43.32 2.74
CA SER A 168 19.06 -44.73 2.92
C SER A 168 20.36 -45.39 3.40
N VAL A 169 20.37 -46.02 4.57
CA VAL A 169 21.21 -47.19 4.88
C VAL A 169 20.40 -48.14 5.74
#